data_AF-A0A7S4MLY8-F1
#
_entry.id   AF-A0A7S4MLY8-F1
#
_cell.length_a   1.000
_cell.length_b   1.000
_cell.length_c   1.000
_cell.angle_alpha   90.00
_cell.angle_beta   90.00
_cell.angle_gamma   90.00
#
_symmetry.space_group_name_H-M   'P 1'
#
loop_
_entity.id
_entity.type
_entity.pdbx_description
1 polymer ?
#
loop_
_entity_poly.entity_id
_entity_poly.type
_entity_poly.pdbx_seq_one_letter_code
_entity_poly.pdbx_strand_id
1 'polypeptide(L)'
;SPIRHDYFTIYAKKERIECTVLRILTNHNTRRNRSVKKHNGRCAQTPFQSQRIPLIKVAKKCWNLLMLVSWHFYSVFMVEVLQVLSVSFATVGICALLRFWRYNRRNRLPVNRETARQIMQKALEMNRFHSFSAQQLADMIRSGSATSTEITNAHIDHIKLVNPLLNAVVRDRFDEALQEAAAADDLITKYKAEGISLDTLPPLHGVPCTVKECFALTGMPNASGLVSRKDVIASEDATVVKRIREAGAIPMAVTNTSELCMWMESHNSLYGRTRNPYDLSRIVGGSSGGEGSIIGSGASPFGVGSDIGGSIRMPAFFNGVFGHKPSGGLIPGTGQYPVAGGVALKYLTTGPLCRKAEDLAFLSTIMMGPDEQDEGCVEFPE
;
A
#
# COMPACT_ATOMS: atom_id res chain seq x y z
N SER A 1 -28.69 -14.46 -10.08
CA SER A 1 -27.85 -15.32 -10.93
C SER A 1 -27.13 -16.31 -10.03
N PRO A 2 -27.48 -17.60 -10.05
CA PRO A 2 -27.21 -18.52 -8.95
C PRO A 2 -25.96 -19.37 -9.21
N ILE A 3 -24.92 -19.17 -8.40
CA ILE A 3 -23.91 -20.20 -8.11
C ILE A 3 -23.99 -20.45 -6.59
N ARG A 4 -25.07 -21.12 -6.21
CA ARG A 4 -25.27 -21.80 -4.92
C ARG A 4 -26.06 -23.09 -5.20
N HIS A 5 -25.45 -23.98 -5.96
CA HIS A 5 -25.87 -25.37 -6.07
C HIS A 5 -24.60 -26.19 -6.28
N ASP A 6 -24.00 -26.67 -5.18
CA ASP A 6 -23.16 -27.89 -5.19
C ASP A 6 -22.73 -28.37 -3.78
N TYR A 7 -23.55 -28.11 -2.75
CA TYR A 7 -23.29 -28.65 -1.40
C TYR A 7 -24.35 -29.62 -0.88
N PHE A 8 -25.43 -29.89 -1.65
CA PHE A 8 -26.51 -30.79 -1.23
C PHE A 8 -26.51 -32.18 -1.91
N THR A 9 -25.64 -32.41 -2.91
CA THR A 9 -25.61 -33.68 -3.66
C THR A 9 -24.67 -34.74 -3.05
N ILE A 10 -23.82 -34.34 -2.10
CA ILE A 10 -22.84 -35.24 -1.44
C ILE A 10 -23.41 -35.84 -0.14
N TYR A 11 -24.31 -35.14 0.55
CA TYR A 11 -24.92 -35.65 1.80
C TYR A 11 -26.01 -36.71 1.57
N ALA A 12 -26.70 -36.72 0.43
CA ALA A 12 -27.71 -37.72 0.12
C ALA A 12 -27.15 -39.09 -0.35
N LYS A 13 -25.83 -39.21 -0.57
CA LYS A 13 -25.17 -40.49 -0.93
C LYS A 13 -24.55 -41.21 0.28
N LYS A 14 -24.47 -40.58 1.45
CA LYS A 14 -23.90 -41.17 2.66
C LYS A 14 -24.88 -42.11 3.38
N GLU A 15 -26.17 -41.78 3.41
CA GLU A 15 -27.20 -42.61 4.07
C GLU A 15 -27.54 -43.92 3.32
N ARG A 16 -27.30 -44.00 2.00
CA ARG A 16 -27.53 -45.26 1.25
C ARG A 16 -26.39 -46.28 1.36
N ILE A 17 -25.20 -45.87 1.80
CA ILE A 17 -24.05 -46.78 1.96
C ILE A 17 -23.96 -47.28 3.42
N GLU A 18 -24.34 -46.46 4.40
CA GLU A 18 -24.36 -46.87 5.81
C GLU A 18 -25.43 -47.95 6.12
N CYS A 19 -26.58 -47.96 5.41
CA CYS A 19 -27.60 -49.02 5.54
C CYS A 19 -27.21 -50.37 4.91
N THR A 20 -26.22 -50.42 4.01
CA THR A 20 -25.78 -51.68 3.38
C THR A 20 -24.68 -52.37 4.19
N VAL A 21 -23.83 -51.59 4.89
CA VAL A 21 -22.74 -52.13 5.73
C VAL A 21 -23.25 -52.61 7.09
N LEU A 22 -24.25 -51.94 7.70
CA LEU A 22 -24.86 -52.40 8.96
C LEU A 22 -25.70 -53.68 8.82
N ARG A 23 -26.24 -54.01 7.63
CA ARG A 23 -26.93 -55.28 7.36
C ARG A 23 -26.00 -56.48 7.12
N ILE A 24 -24.74 -56.24 6.76
CA ILE A 24 -23.73 -57.29 6.59
C ILE A 24 -23.06 -57.63 7.94
N LEU A 25 -22.91 -56.64 8.83
CA LEU A 25 -22.24 -56.82 10.13
C LEU A 25 -23.14 -57.29 11.29
N THR A 26 -24.47 -57.15 11.19
CA THR A 26 -25.42 -57.67 12.21
C THR A 26 -25.87 -59.11 11.96
N ASN A 27 -25.63 -59.69 10.77
CA ASN A 27 -26.05 -61.06 10.44
C ASN A 27 -25.00 -62.15 10.74
N HIS A 28 -23.82 -61.80 11.25
CA HIS A 28 -22.75 -62.76 11.51
C HIS A 28 -22.51 -63.13 12.99
N ASN A 29 -23.35 -62.69 13.93
CA ASN A 29 -23.16 -62.99 15.36
C ASN A 29 -24.35 -63.59 16.12
N THR A 30 -25.34 -64.18 15.44
CA THR A 30 -26.41 -64.95 16.08
C THR A 30 -26.62 -66.29 15.40
N ARG A 31 -25.76 -67.29 15.66
CA ARG A 31 -26.14 -68.72 15.68
C ARG A 31 -24.99 -69.63 16.15
N ARG A 32 -24.64 -69.57 17.44
CA ARG A 32 -24.03 -70.71 18.16
C ARG A 32 -24.46 -70.68 19.63
N ASN A 33 -25.62 -71.25 19.92
CA ASN A 33 -25.87 -72.15 21.05
C ASN A 33 -27.37 -72.47 21.15
N ARG A 34 -27.77 -73.69 20.74
CA ARG A 34 -28.83 -74.50 21.39
C ARG A 34 -28.92 -75.90 20.77
N SER A 35 -28.61 -76.88 21.62
CA SER A 35 -29.15 -78.25 21.77
C SER A 35 -29.39 -79.20 20.57
N VAL A 36 -28.66 -80.32 20.60
CA VAL A 36 -29.11 -81.74 20.64
C VAL A 36 -30.42 -82.12 19.91
N LYS A 37 -30.35 -82.99 18.89
CA LYS A 37 -30.92 -84.37 18.85
C LYS A 37 -30.73 -85.07 17.48
N LYS A 38 -30.66 -86.40 17.57
CA LYS A 38 -30.46 -87.46 16.56
C LYS A 38 -31.42 -87.40 15.34
N HIS A 39 -30.95 -87.74 14.14
CA HIS A 39 -31.10 -89.08 13.49
C HIS A 39 -30.79 -89.07 11.98
N ASN A 40 -30.12 -90.15 11.55
CA ASN A 40 -30.19 -90.93 10.29
C ASN A 40 -30.23 -90.24 8.91
N GLY A 41 -29.27 -90.60 8.05
CA GLY A 41 -29.44 -90.54 6.58
C GLY A 41 -28.14 -90.38 5.81
N ARG A 42 -27.95 -91.16 4.74
CA ARG A 42 -26.69 -91.45 4.07
C ARG A 42 -26.28 -90.43 2.97
N CYS A 43 -24.96 -90.38 2.74
CA CYS A 43 -24.17 -90.18 1.50
C CYS A 43 -24.57 -89.12 0.46
N ALA A 44 -23.61 -88.22 0.15
CA ALA A 44 -22.81 -88.30 -1.10
C ALA A 44 -21.56 -87.39 -1.00
N GLN A 45 -20.41 -87.91 -1.43
CA GLN A 45 -19.12 -87.22 -1.49
C GLN A 45 -18.94 -86.48 -2.83
N THR A 46 -18.41 -85.26 -2.78
CA THR A 46 -17.61 -84.64 -3.86
C THR A 46 -16.44 -83.86 -3.25
N PRO A 47 -15.23 -83.87 -3.85
CA PRO A 47 -14.02 -83.35 -3.20
C PRO A 47 -13.85 -81.84 -3.45
N PHE A 48 -13.67 -81.07 -2.39
CA PHE A 48 -13.35 -79.64 -2.45
C PHE A 48 -11.82 -79.46 -2.46
N GLN A 49 -11.26 -79.06 -3.62
CA GLN A 49 -9.86 -78.65 -3.74
C GLN A 49 -9.61 -77.35 -2.97
N SER A 50 -8.69 -77.39 -2.00
CA SER A 50 -8.27 -76.21 -1.24
C SER A 50 -7.36 -75.31 -2.08
N GLN A 51 -7.86 -74.18 -2.59
CA GLN A 51 -7.00 -73.09 -3.01
C GLN A 51 -6.56 -72.31 -1.76
N ARG A 52 -5.33 -72.57 -1.29
CA ARG A 52 -4.68 -71.74 -0.25
C ARG A 52 -4.33 -70.39 -0.86
N ILE A 53 -5.09 -69.35 -0.54
CA ILE A 53 -4.66 -67.96 -0.74
C ILE A 53 -3.46 -67.74 0.21
N PRO A 54 -2.30 -67.26 -0.26
CA PRO A 54 -1.15 -67.08 0.61
C PRO A 54 -1.47 -66.00 1.64
N LEU A 55 -1.49 -66.41 2.92
CA LEU A 55 -1.72 -65.58 4.12
C LEU A 55 -0.91 -64.27 4.10
N ILE A 56 0.26 -64.27 3.46
CA ILE A 56 1.14 -63.11 3.29
C ILE A 56 0.49 -62.00 2.45
N LYS A 57 -0.29 -62.31 1.40
CA LYS A 57 -0.94 -61.28 0.56
C LYS A 57 -2.14 -60.63 1.27
N VAL A 58 -2.88 -61.41 2.07
CA VAL A 58 -3.97 -60.89 2.91
C VAL A 58 -3.40 -60.06 4.06
N ALA A 59 -2.34 -60.53 4.72
CA ALA A 59 -1.66 -59.79 5.78
C ALA A 59 -1.07 -58.47 5.27
N LYS A 60 -0.48 -58.42 4.06
CA LYS A 60 0.03 -57.17 3.46
C LYS A 60 -1.09 -56.18 3.12
N LYS A 61 -2.25 -56.66 2.65
CA LYS A 61 -3.41 -55.81 2.38
C LYS A 61 -4.03 -55.29 3.68
N CYS A 62 -4.16 -56.13 4.70
CA CYS A 62 -4.63 -55.72 6.03
C CYS A 62 -3.66 -54.76 6.71
N TRP A 63 -2.34 -54.96 6.57
CA TRP A 63 -1.31 -54.05 7.10
C TRP A 63 -1.34 -52.70 6.40
N ASN A 64 -1.46 -52.66 5.07
CA ASN A 64 -1.57 -51.40 4.33
C ASN A 64 -2.89 -50.66 4.64
N LEU A 65 -3.99 -51.40 4.86
CA LEU A 65 -5.27 -50.81 5.28
C LEU A 65 -5.20 -50.31 6.73
N LEU A 66 -4.57 -51.05 7.64
CA LEU A 66 -4.29 -50.60 9.01
C LEU A 66 -3.42 -49.35 9.00
N MET A 67 -2.35 -49.31 8.19
CA MET A 67 -1.48 -48.15 8.03
C MET A 67 -2.23 -46.95 7.48
N LEU A 68 -3.10 -47.13 6.47
CA LEU A 68 -3.93 -46.06 5.91
C LEU A 68 -4.97 -45.55 6.91
N VAL A 69 -5.62 -46.44 7.66
CA VAL A 69 -6.59 -46.06 8.71
C VAL A 69 -5.86 -45.38 9.87
N SER A 70 -4.68 -45.86 10.28
CA SER A 70 -3.87 -45.19 11.30
C SER A 70 -3.30 -43.86 10.82
N TRP A 71 -2.99 -43.69 9.53
CA TRP A 71 -2.53 -42.41 8.97
C TRP A 71 -3.67 -41.41 8.81
N HIS A 72 -4.89 -41.87 8.50
CA HIS A 72 -6.10 -41.05 8.47
C HIS A 72 -6.55 -40.67 9.89
N PHE A 73 -6.43 -41.57 10.87
CA PHE A 73 -6.67 -41.24 12.28
C PHE A 73 -5.58 -40.31 12.82
N TYR A 74 -4.30 -40.50 12.46
CA TYR A 74 -3.23 -39.56 12.84
C TYR A 74 -3.40 -38.19 12.19
N SER A 75 -3.85 -38.11 10.93
CA SER A 75 -4.06 -36.82 10.25
C SER A 75 -5.29 -36.09 10.75
N VAL A 76 -6.40 -36.79 11.03
CA VAL A 76 -7.60 -36.19 11.63
C VAL A 76 -7.33 -35.79 13.09
N PHE A 77 -6.62 -36.62 13.87
CA PHE A 77 -6.21 -36.29 15.23
C PHE A 77 -5.17 -35.16 15.28
N MET A 78 -4.24 -35.07 14.32
CA MET A 78 -3.32 -33.94 14.23
C MET A 78 -4.00 -32.65 13.75
N VAL A 79 -5.02 -32.73 12.89
CA VAL A 79 -5.82 -31.55 12.49
C VAL A 79 -6.70 -31.07 13.65
N GLU A 80 -7.30 -31.98 14.43
CA GLU A 80 -8.03 -31.60 15.65
C GLU A 80 -7.11 -31.09 16.75
N VAL A 81 -5.92 -31.69 16.95
CA VAL A 81 -4.92 -31.19 17.91
C VAL A 81 -4.36 -29.84 17.45
N LEU A 82 -4.16 -29.60 16.14
CA LEU A 82 -3.76 -28.29 15.60
C LEU A 82 -4.90 -27.27 15.64
N GLN A 83 -6.16 -27.67 15.50
CA GLN A 83 -7.34 -26.81 15.73
C GLN A 83 -7.52 -26.47 17.21
N VAL A 84 -7.32 -27.42 18.13
CA VAL A 84 -7.37 -27.18 19.58
C VAL A 84 -6.17 -26.36 20.05
N LEU A 85 -4.98 -26.55 19.46
CA LEU A 85 -3.80 -25.71 19.73
C LEU A 85 -3.96 -24.29 19.14
N SER A 86 -4.52 -24.11 17.94
CA SER A 86 -4.78 -22.78 17.38
C SER A 86 -5.89 -22.02 18.12
N VAL A 87 -6.92 -22.72 18.60
CA VAL A 87 -7.91 -22.14 19.53
C VAL A 87 -7.25 -21.83 20.88
N SER A 88 -6.29 -22.63 21.35
CA SER A 88 -5.53 -22.34 22.57
C SER A 88 -4.56 -21.17 22.40
N PHE A 89 -3.91 -20.98 21.25
CA PHE A 89 -3.07 -19.81 20.97
C PHE A 89 -3.89 -18.52 20.76
N ALA A 90 -5.06 -18.61 20.13
CA ALA A 90 -5.99 -17.48 20.05
C ALA A 90 -6.57 -17.13 21.42
N THR A 91 -6.87 -18.12 22.26
CA THR A 91 -7.40 -17.90 23.62
C THR A 91 -6.31 -17.40 24.57
N VAL A 92 -5.06 -17.87 24.45
CA VAL A 92 -3.89 -17.36 25.18
C VAL A 92 -3.51 -15.96 24.71
N GLY A 93 -3.60 -15.66 23.41
CA GLY A 93 -3.39 -14.33 22.84
C GLY A 93 -4.47 -13.34 23.28
N ILE A 94 -5.74 -13.74 23.24
CA ILE A 94 -6.86 -12.93 23.74
C ILE A 94 -6.80 -12.80 25.26
N CYS A 95 -6.42 -13.83 26.00
CA CYS A 95 -6.22 -13.74 27.45
C CYS A 95 -4.98 -12.94 27.82
N ALA A 96 -3.91 -12.94 27.02
CA ALA A 96 -2.75 -12.09 27.18
C ALA A 96 -3.09 -10.63 26.85
N LEU A 97 -3.88 -10.37 25.80
CA LEU A 97 -4.39 -9.05 25.47
C LEU A 97 -5.40 -8.54 26.50
N LEU A 98 -6.28 -9.40 27.02
CA LEU A 98 -7.22 -9.06 28.08
C LEU A 98 -6.53 -8.91 29.44
N ARG A 99 -5.45 -9.66 29.72
CA ARG A 99 -4.59 -9.47 30.89
C ARG A 99 -3.73 -8.22 30.73
N PHE A 100 -3.19 -7.94 29.54
CA PHE A 100 -2.45 -6.72 29.23
C PHE A 100 -3.37 -5.49 29.28
N TRP A 101 -4.60 -5.59 28.77
CA TRP A 101 -5.62 -4.56 28.85
C TRP A 101 -6.16 -4.38 30.27
N ARG A 102 -6.42 -5.47 31.02
CA ARG A 102 -6.74 -5.39 32.47
C ARG A 102 -5.58 -4.86 33.29
N TYR A 103 -4.34 -5.22 32.96
CA TYR A 103 -3.11 -4.71 33.58
C TYR A 103 -2.97 -3.22 33.29
N ASN A 104 -3.12 -2.77 32.04
CA ASN A 104 -3.13 -1.35 31.68
C ASN A 104 -4.29 -0.56 32.34
N ARG A 105 -5.48 -1.16 32.41
CA ARG A 105 -6.67 -0.54 33.00
C ARG A 105 -6.63 -0.49 34.53
N ARG A 106 -6.07 -1.52 35.20
CA ARG A 106 -5.86 -1.53 36.66
C ARG A 106 -4.63 -0.74 37.10
N ASN A 107 -3.54 -0.81 36.34
CA ASN A 107 -2.28 -0.19 36.72
C ASN A 107 -2.13 1.24 36.20
N ARG A 108 -3.09 1.77 35.43
CA ARG A 108 -3.00 3.07 34.72
C ARG A 108 -1.54 3.33 34.40
N LEU A 109 -0.90 2.51 33.53
CA LEU A 109 0.50 2.80 33.17
C LEU A 109 0.52 4.27 32.81
N PRO A 110 1.16 5.12 33.62
CA PRO A 110 0.99 6.53 33.42
C PRO A 110 1.80 6.79 32.17
N VAL A 111 1.13 6.92 31.02
CA VAL A 111 1.55 8.00 30.15
C VAL A 111 1.43 9.20 31.06
N ASN A 112 2.57 9.62 31.62
CA ASN A 112 2.65 10.77 32.50
C ASN A 112 1.76 11.84 31.86
N ARG A 113 0.88 12.47 32.64
CA ARG A 113 -0.04 13.49 32.08
C ARG A 113 0.72 14.51 31.24
N GLU A 114 1.96 14.79 31.62
CA GLU A 114 2.92 15.58 30.85
C GLU A 114 3.29 14.94 29.51
N THR A 115 3.69 13.67 29.49
CA THR A 115 3.96 12.92 28.25
C THR A 115 2.72 12.80 27.35
N ALA A 116 1.53 12.59 27.92
CA ALA A 116 0.29 12.53 27.14
C ALA A 116 -0.04 13.90 26.55
N ARG A 117 0.18 14.98 27.32
CA ARG A 117 0.03 16.36 26.86
C ARG A 117 1.05 16.69 25.77
N GLN A 118 2.31 16.28 25.92
CA GLN A 118 3.36 16.44 24.91
C GLN A 118 3.05 15.68 23.62
N ILE A 119 2.57 14.44 23.71
CA ILE A 119 2.15 13.65 22.54
C ILE A 119 0.96 14.33 21.84
N MET A 120 -0.05 14.77 22.61
CA MET A 120 -1.22 15.45 22.07
C MET A 120 -0.83 16.78 21.42
N GLN A 121 0.04 17.55 22.06
CA GLN A 121 0.53 18.82 21.55
C GLN A 121 1.35 18.62 20.28
N LYS A 122 2.26 17.64 20.26
CA LYS A 122 3.00 17.27 19.06
C LYS A 122 2.08 16.79 17.93
N ALA A 123 1.05 16.00 18.24
CA ALA A 123 0.06 15.58 17.24
C ALA A 123 -0.78 16.76 16.71
N LEU A 124 -1.09 17.74 17.55
CA LEU A 124 -1.78 18.97 17.15
C LEU A 124 -0.88 19.90 16.31
N GLU A 125 0.39 20.04 16.69
CA GLU A 125 1.40 20.81 15.94
C GLU A 125 1.64 20.18 14.57
N MET A 126 1.81 18.86 14.51
CA MET A 126 1.87 18.12 13.25
C MET A 126 0.60 18.40 12.43
N ASN A 127 -0.59 18.20 13.00
CA ASN A 127 -1.84 18.41 12.25
C ASN A 127 -2.18 19.85 11.90
N ARG A 128 -1.43 20.86 12.40
CA ARG A 128 -1.79 22.27 12.26
C ARG A 128 -1.85 22.68 10.79
N PHE A 129 -0.88 22.27 9.97
CA PHE A 129 -0.76 22.78 8.60
C PHE A 129 -1.28 21.82 7.52
N HIS A 130 -1.45 20.55 7.87
CA HIS A 130 -1.81 19.50 6.91
C HIS A 130 -3.09 19.80 6.14
N SER A 131 -4.13 20.35 6.77
CA SER A 131 -5.43 20.52 6.11
C SER A 131 -5.52 21.70 5.14
N PHE A 132 -4.50 22.55 5.02
CA PHE A 132 -4.55 23.76 4.19
C PHE A 132 -4.13 23.48 2.73
N SER A 133 -4.60 24.32 1.82
CA SER A 133 -4.13 24.38 0.44
C SER A 133 -2.75 25.04 0.35
N ALA A 134 -2.05 24.85 -0.77
CA ALA A 134 -0.80 25.53 -1.06
C ALA A 134 -0.97 27.06 -1.03
N GLN A 135 -2.06 27.57 -1.60
CA GLN A 135 -2.40 29.00 -1.55
C GLN A 135 -2.63 29.50 -0.12
N GLN A 136 -3.40 28.76 0.69
CA GLN A 136 -3.61 29.13 2.10
C GLN A 136 -2.30 29.15 2.88
N LEU A 137 -1.39 28.19 2.65
CA LEU A 137 -0.09 28.18 3.29
C LEU A 137 0.75 29.39 2.87
N ALA A 138 0.78 29.75 1.57
CA ALA A 138 1.46 30.95 1.09
C ALA A 138 0.90 32.23 1.74
N ASP A 139 -0.42 32.33 1.89
CA ASP A 139 -1.08 33.47 2.53
C ASP A 139 -0.77 33.55 4.04
N MET A 140 -0.69 32.40 4.72
CA MET A 140 -0.28 32.35 6.12
C MET A 140 1.16 32.83 6.31
N ILE A 141 2.06 32.44 5.41
CA ILE A 141 3.47 32.89 5.39
C ILE A 141 3.52 34.39 5.13
N ARG A 142 2.86 34.87 4.07
CA ARG A 142 2.85 36.28 3.67
C ARG A 142 2.27 37.18 4.77
N SER A 143 1.19 36.76 5.42
CA SER A 143 0.57 37.50 6.53
C SER A 143 1.37 37.44 7.83
N GLY A 144 2.31 36.51 7.97
CA GLY A 144 3.04 36.23 9.21
C GLY A 144 2.21 35.48 10.25
N SER A 145 1.10 34.83 9.86
CA SER A 145 0.30 33.97 10.73
C SER A 145 1.01 32.64 11.07
N ALA A 146 1.98 32.26 10.23
CA ALA A 146 2.95 31.20 10.44
C ALA A 146 4.20 31.52 9.61
N THR A 147 5.34 30.95 9.98
CA THR A 147 6.59 31.03 9.21
C THR A 147 6.71 29.87 8.22
N SER A 148 7.49 30.07 7.16
CA SER A 148 7.85 28.99 6.22
C SER A 148 8.58 27.87 6.95
N THR A 149 9.45 28.21 7.90
CA THR A 149 10.18 27.23 8.73
C THR A 149 9.23 26.38 9.58
N GLU A 150 8.22 26.97 10.21
CA GLU A 150 7.21 26.22 10.98
C GLU A 150 6.40 25.27 10.10
N ILE A 151 5.93 25.76 8.95
CA ILE A 151 5.13 24.96 8.00
C ILE A 151 5.98 23.81 7.43
N THR A 152 7.20 24.10 6.98
CA THR A 152 8.10 23.11 6.41
C THR A 152 8.48 22.04 7.44
N ASN A 153 8.82 22.43 8.68
CA ASN A 153 9.10 21.47 9.74
C ASN A 153 7.92 20.55 10.04
N ALA A 154 6.68 21.06 10.10
CA ALA A 154 5.51 20.24 10.35
C ALA A 154 5.29 19.18 9.27
N HIS A 155 5.47 19.55 8.00
CA HIS A 155 5.39 18.61 6.88
C HIS A 155 6.52 17.58 6.93
N ILE A 156 7.76 17.98 7.20
CA ILE A 156 8.91 17.08 7.36
C ILE A 156 8.66 16.07 8.50
N ASP A 157 8.20 16.54 9.65
CA ASP A 157 7.88 15.70 10.80
C ASP A 157 6.77 14.69 10.47
N HIS A 158 5.79 15.10 9.67
CA HIS A 158 4.77 14.18 9.20
C HIS A 158 5.33 13.14 8.22
N ILE A 159 6.19 13.54 7.26
CA ILE A 159 6.86 12.60 6.36
C ILE A 159 7.65 11.57 7.18
N LYS A 160 8.43 12.01 8.17
CA LYS A 160 9.20 11.12 9.07
C LYS A 160 8.31 10.13 9.82
N LEU A 161 7.09 10.52 10.18
CA LEU A 161 6.12 9.65 10.86
C LEU A 161 5.52 8.61 9.92
N VAL A 162 5.04 9.01 8.73
CA VAL A 162 4.22 8.15 7.88
C VAL A 162 5.04 7.36 6.85
N ASN A 163 6.15 7.92 6.35
CA ASN A 163 6.91 7.32 5.27
C ASN A 163 7.47 5.92 5.60
N PRO A 164 7.89 5.58 6.84
CA PRO A 164 8.28 4.21 7.18
C PRO A 164 7.19 3.15 6.92
N LEU A 165 5.91 3.55 6.92
CA LEU A 165 4.78 2.69 6.59
C LEU A 165 4.41 2.73 5.10
N LEU A 166 4.54 3.91 4.48
CA LEU A 166 4.07 4.16 3.12
C LEU A 166 5.11 3.86 2.05
N ASN A 167 6.40 4.08 2.32
CA ASN A 167 7.48 4.02 1.33
C ASN A 167 7.15 4.89 0.08
N ALA A 168 6.71 6.11 0.32
CA ALA A 168 6.28 7.07 -0.69
C ALA A 168 7.39 8.05 -1.06
N VAL A 169 8.18 8.52 -0.09
CA VAL A 169 9.41 9.31 -0.30
C VAL A 169 10.59 8.35 -0.38
N VAL A 170 11.38 8.46 -1.45
CA VAL A 170 12.56 7.59 -1.68
C VAL A 170 13.88 8.29 -1.33
N ARG A 171 13.89 9.62 -1.39
CA ARG A 171 15.02 10.45 -0.95
C ARG A 171 14.52 11.81 -0.51
N ASP A 172 14.93 12.24 0.67
CA ASP A 172 14.69 13.57 1.22
C ASP A 172 15.88 14.53 1.00
N ARG A 173 15.58 15.82 1.12
CA ARG A 173 16.52 16.96 1.17
C ARG A 173 16.11 17.92 2.29
N PHE A 174 15.80 17.35 3.46
CA PHE A 174 15.16 18.09 4.56
C PHE A 174 16.01 19.22 5.10
N ASP A 175 17.33 19.04 5.18
CA ASP A 175 18.23 20.07 5.70
C ASP A 175 18.28 21.26 4.73
N GLU A 176 18.36 21.01 3.43
CA GLU A 176 18.31 22.04 2.39
C GLU A 176 16.94 22.74 2.36
N ALA A 177 15.84 21.98 2.47
CA ALA A 177 14.50 22.53 2.51
C ALA A 177 14.29 23.47 3.71
N LEU A 178 14.86 23.15 4.88
CA LEU A 178 14.80 24.00 6.06
C LEU A 178 15.67 25.26 5.92
N GLN A 179 16.81 25.18 5.24
CA GLN A 179 17.61 26.36 4.91
C GLN A 179 16.87 27.28 3.94
N GLU A 180 16.22 26.72 2.91
CA GLU A 180 15.37 27.47 1.97
C GLU A 180 14.18 28.11 2.68
N ALA A 181 13.57 27.42 3.65
CA ALA A 181 12.47 27.95 4.45
C ALA A 181 12.90 29.11 5.37
N ALA A 182 14.05 28.98 6.03
CA ALA A 182 14.62 30.06 6.84
C ALA A 182 14.94 31.30 5.99
N ALA A 183 15.50 31.09 4.79
CA ALA A 183 15.77 32.19 3.86
C ALA A 183 14.47 32.88 3.39
N ALA A 184 13.38 32.13 3.21
CA ALA A 184 12.07 32.69 2.89
C ALA A 184 11.51 33.57 4.03
N ASP A 185 11.73 33.17 5.28
CA ASP A 185 11.34 33.95 6.47
C ASP A 185 12.19 35.22 6.64
N ASP A 186 13.51 35.12 6.38
CA ASP A 186 14.43 36.25 6.40
C ASP A 186 14.07 37.30 5.34
N LEU A 187 13.65 36.86 4.14
CA LEU A 187 13.22 37.77 3.08
C LEU A 187 11.99 38.59 3.49
N ILE A 188 11.02 37.97 4.17
CA ILE A 188 9.84 38.67 4.69
C ILE A 188 10.26 39.72 5.72
N THR A 189 11.17 39.36 6.62
CA THR A 189 11.71 40.27 7.64
C THR A 189 12.40 41.47 7.00
N LYS A 190 13.21 41.21 5.96
CA LYS A 190 13.87 42.24 5.16
C LYS A 190 12.87 43.16 4.47
N TYR A 191 11.88 42.61 3.77
CA TYR A 191 10.87 43.41 3.05
C TYR A 191 10.07 44.29 4.01
N LYS A 192 9.69 43.78 5.18
CA LYS A 192 9.05 44.57 6.24
C LYS A 192 9.92 45.72 6.72
N ALA A 193 11.21 45.49 6.93
CA ALA A 193 12.15 46.51 7.35
C ALA A 193 12.38 47.60 6.28
N GLU A 194 12.36 47.21 4.99
CA GLU A 194 12.55 48.11 3.84
C GLU A 194 11.24 48.77 3.37
N GLY A 195 10.09 48.41 3.96
CA GLY A 195 8.77 48.92 3.54
C GLY A 195 8.30 48.41 2.18
N ILE A 196 8.85 47.29 1.70
CA ILE A 196 8.48 46.64 0.44
C ILE A 196 7.19 45.84 0.65
N SER A 197 6.24 45.97 -0.29
CA SER A 197 4.99 45.20 -0.22
C SER A 197 5.25 43.69 -0.34
N LEU A 198 4.68 42.91 0.58
CA LEU A 198 4.76 41.45 0.57
C LEU A 198 3.96 40.82 -0.58
N ASP A 199 3.10 41.59 -1.25
CA ASP A 199 2.39 41.14 -2.47
C ASP A 199 3.34 40.97 -3.66
N THR A 200 4.57 41.49 -3.56
CA THR A 200 5.62 41.30 -4.58
C THR A 200 6.38 39.99 -4.40
N LEU A 201 6.13 39.24 -3.32
CA LEU A 201 6.73 37.92 -3.11
C LEU A 201 6.19 36.90 -4.13
N PRO A 202 6.98 35.88 -4.47
CA PRO A 202 6.51 34.79 -5.33
C PRO A 202 5.21 34.15 -4.82
N PRO A 203 4.36 33.63 -5.72
CA PRO A 203 3.01 33.19 -5.36
C PRO A 203 2.98 31.96 -4.43
N LEU A 204 4.02 31.12 -4.45
CA LEU A 204 4.23 29.97 -3.57
C LEU A 204 5.34 30.22 -2.52
N HIS A 205 5.68 31.48 -2.23
CA HIS A 205 6.79 31.84 -1.33
C HIS A 205 6.80 31.04 -0.02
N GLY A 206 7.82 30.20 0.14
CA GLY A 206 8.06 29.41 1.35
C GLY A 206 7.17 28.18 1.51
N VAL A 207 6.38 27.79 0.51
CA VAL A 207 5.47 26.63 0.60
C VAL A 207 6.21 25.32 0.31
N PRO A 208 6.19 24.32 1.21
CA PRO A 208 6.84 23.05 0.97
C PRO A 208 6.09 22.19 -0.06
N CYS A 209 6.81 21.37 -0.82
CA CYS A 209 6.21 20.44 -1.80
C CYS A 209 7.04 19.17 -2.01
N THR A 210 6.52 18.25 -2.82
CA THR A 210 7.21 17.03 -3.25
C THR A 210 7.29 16.93 -4.78
N VAL A 211 8.26 16.15 -5.28
CA VAL A 211 8.47 15.98 -6.71
C VAL A 211 8.57 14.49 -7.02
N LYS A 212 7.82 13.99 -8.02
CA LYS A 212 7.99 12.62 -8.49
C LYS A 212 9.41 12.40 -9.02
N GLU A 213 10.08 11.33 -8.57
CA GLU A 213 11.50 11.06 -8.85
C GLU A 213 11.87 10.95 -10.34
N CYS A 214 10.89 10.77 -11.22
CA CYS A 214 11.13 10.80 -12.66
C CYS A 214 11.49 12.20 -13.19
N PHE A 215 11.18 13.27 -12.46
CA PHE A 215 11.63 14.63 -12.78
C PHE A 215 12.96 14.92 -12.10
N ALA A 216 13.91 15.47 -12.86
CA ALA A 216 15.17 15.91 -12.33
C ALA A 216 14.97 17.01 -11.27
N LEU A 217 15.55 16.80 -10.09
CA LEU A 217 15.67 17.79 -9.03
C LEU A 217 17.14 17.78 -8.59
N THR A 218 17.82 18.90 -8.73
CA THR A 218 19.28 19.01 -8.58
C THR A 218 19.76 18.37 -7.27
N GLY A 219 20.75 17.48 -7.38
CA GLY A 219 21.31 16.75 -6.24
C GLY A 219 20.50 15.52 -5.79
N MET A 220 19.35 15.25 -6.41
CA MET A 220 18.47 14.13 -6.06
C MET A 220 18.54 12.99 -7.11
N PRO A 221 18.17 11.75 -6.74
CA PRO A 221 18.08 10.63 -7.67
C PRO A 221 17.12 10.91 -8.84
N ASN A 222 17.46 10.39 -10.02
CA ASN A 222 16.59 10.39 -11.20
C ASN A 222 16.69 9.05 -11.97
N ALA A 223 16.43 7.96 -11.25
CA ALA A 223 16.51 6.59 -11.73
C ALA A 223 15.20 6.12 -12.40
N SER A 224 14.06 6.72 -12.05
CA SER A 224 12.71 6.28 -12.45
C SER A 224 12.46 4.81 -12.12
N GLY A 225 12.91 4.40 -10.93
CA GLY A 225 12.81 3.03 -10.42
C GLY A 225 13.70 1.98 -11.11
N LEU A 226 14.56 2.36 -12.07
CA LEU A 226 15.47 1.42 -12.74
C LEU A 226 16.74 1.16 -11.93
N VAL A 227 17.02 -0.12 -11.67
CA VAL A 227 18.24 -0.55 -10.97
C VAL A 227 19.52 -0.13 -11.71
N SER A 228 19.51 -0.14 -13.05
CA SER A 228 20.65 0.28 -13.87
C SER A 228 20.96 1.78 -13.78
N ARG A 229 20.02 2.59 -13.27
CA ARG A 229 20.16 4.04 -13.08
C ARG A 229 20.22 4.45 -11.61
N LYS A 230 20.42 3.51 -10.68
CA LYS A 230 20.42 3.78 -9.23
C LYS A 230 21.40 4.88 -8.79
N ASP A 231 22.48 5.07 -9.54
CA ASP A 231 23.55 6.04 -9.24
C ASP A 231 23.39 7.34 -10.05
N VAL A 232 22.30 7.51 -10.81
CA VAL A 232 22.01 8.74 -11.55
C VAL A 232 21.47 9.80 -10.59
N ILE A 233 22.25 10.87 -10.42
CA ILE A 233 21.88 12.07 -9.68
C ILE A 233 21.68 13.21 -10.67
N ALA A 234 20.58 13.94 -10.55
CA ALA A 234 20.29 15.08 -11.40
C ALA A 234 21.27 16.24 -11.14
N SER A 235 21.85 16.77 -12.22
CA SER A 235 22.74 17.94 -12.17
C SER A 235 21.99 19.27 -12.28
N GLU A 236 20.74 19.23 -12.75
CA GLU A 236 19.89 20.39 -12.96
C GLU A 236 18.43 20.05 -12.69
N ASP A 237 17.61 21.07 -12.48
CA ASP A 237 16.18 20.91 -12.29
C ASP A 237 15.47 20.71 -13.63
N ALA A 238 14.50 19.80 -13.65
CA ALA A 238 13.51 19.75 -14.71
C ALA A 238 12.77 21.09 -14.80
N THR A 239 12.31 21.48 -15.99
CA THR A 239 11.68 22.80 -16.21
C THR A 239 10.53 23.05 -15.23
N VAL A 240 9.67 22.05 -15.00
CA VAL A 240 8.56 22.16 -14.04
C VAL A 240 9.04 22.38 -12.59
N VAL A 241 10.15 21.75 -12.20
CA VAL A 241 10.75 21.87 -10.86
C VAL A 241 11.35 23.26 -10.70
N LYS A 242 12.06 23.74 -11.73
CA LYS A 242 12.58 25.11 -11.78
C LYS A 242 11.45 26.14 -11.61
N ARG A 243 10.35 26.01 -12.37
CA ARG A 243 9.20 26.93 -12.30
C ARG A 243 8.56 27.01 -10.92
N ILE A 244 8.33 25.88 -10.25
CA ILE A 244 7.76 25.91 -8.90
C ILE A 244 8.73 26.52 -7.88
N ARG A 245 10.05 26.31 -8.02
CA ARG A 245 11.06 26.93 -7.16
C ARG A 245 11.17 28.44 -7.39
N GLU A 246 11.11 28.88 -8.65
CA GLU A 246 11.05 30.31 -9.01
C GLU A 246 9.76 30.97 -8.50
N ALA A 247 8.65 30.22 -8.45
CA ALA A 247 7.42 30.62 -7.79
C ALA A 247 7.52 30.61 -6.25
N GLY A 248 8.65 30.21 -5.67
CA GLY A 248 8.95 30.26 -4.24
C GLY A 248 8.68 28.97 -3.47
N ALA A 249 8.28 27.88 -4.13
CA ALA A 249 8.05 26.60 -3.49
C ALA A 249 9.37 25.91 -3.08
N ILE A 250 9.30 25.06 -2.05
CA ILE A 250 10.44 24.38 -1.44
C ILE A 250 10.27 22.86 -1.60
N PRO A 251 10.92 22.22 -2.59
CA PRO A 251 10.90 20.76 -2.71
C PRO A 251 11.59 20.10 -1.52
N MET A 252 10.87 19.31 -0.72
CA MET A 252 11.44 18.64 0.46
C MET A 252 12.04 17.27 0.15
N ALA A 253 11.54 16.61 -0.90
CA ALA A 253 11.86 15.23 -1.20
C ALA A 253 11.44 14.83 -2.62
N VAL A 254 12.02 13.73 -3.11
CA VAL A 254 11.50 13.02 -4.29
C VAL A 254 10.70 11.78 -3.89
N THR A 255 9.62 11.53 -4.62
CA THR A 255 8.69 10.43 -4.34
C THR A 255 8.81 9.28 -5.33
N ASN A 256 8.45 8.09 -4.85
CA ASN A 256 8.55 6.84 -5.58
C ASN A 256 7.67 6.85 -6.83
N THR A 257 8.10 6.09 -7.83
CA THR A 257 7.37 5.90 -9.09
C THR A 257 7.35 4.44 -9.51
N SER A 258 6.46 4.07 -10.42
CA SER A 258 6.56 2.78 -11.11
C SER A 258 7.86 2.70 -11.89
N GLU A 259 8.43 1.49 -12.05
CA GLU A 259 9.58 1.30 -12.92
C GLU A 259 9.30 1.88 -14.33
N LEU A 260 10.20 2.75 -14.81
CA LEU A 260 10.08 3.49 -16.06
C LEU A 260 8.83 4.38 -16.20
N CYS A 261 8.12 4.65 -15.11
CA CYS A 261 6.80 5.25 -15.12
C CYS A 261 5.72 4.42 -15.87
N MET A 262 5.98 3.14 -16.16
CA MET A 262 5.19 2.30 -17.09
C MET A 262 4.29 1.27 -16.40
N TRP A 263 3.72 1.59 -15.24
CA TRP A 263 2.77 0.71 -14.57
C TRP A 263 1.75 1.45 -13.72
N MET A 264 0.57 0.85 -13.55
CA MET A 264 -0.54 1.40 -12.76
C MET A 264 -0.38 1.24 -11.23
N GLU A 265 0.75 0.73 -10.76
CA GLU A 265 1.10 0.63 -9.33
C GLU A 265 2.56 1.07 -9.14
N SER A 266 2.81 1.91 -8.13
CA SER A 266 4.14 2.45 -7.86
C SER A 266 4.99 1.45 -7.11
N HIS A 267 5.51 0.51 -7.89
CA HIS A 267 6.40 -0.57 -7.49
C HIS A 267 7.58 -0.64 -8.47
N ASN A 268 8.78 -0.74 -7.92
CA ASN A 268 9.99 -0.99 -8.69
C ASN A 268 11.01 -1.76 -7.85
N SER A 269 12.03 -2.33 -8.50
CA SER A 269 13.03 -3.16 -7.84
C SER A 269 14.07 -2.36 -7.03
N LEU A 270 14.14 -1.04 -7.22
CA LEU A 270 15.12 -0.17 -6.58
C LEU A 270 14.67 0.31 -5.20
N TYR A 271 13.45 0.85 -5.12
CA TYR A 271 12.87 1.46 -3.92
C TYR A 271 11.74 0.61 -3.32
N GLY A 272 11.28 -0.44 -4.01
CA GLY A 272 10.16 -1.26 -3.58
C GLY A 272 8.80 -0.66 -3.88
N ARG A 273 7.78 -1.06 -3.10
CA ARG A 273 6.38 -0.70 -3.33
C ARG A 273 5.90 0.39 -2.37
N THR A 274 5.21 1.39 -2.90
CA THR A 274 4.49 2.39 -2.10
C THR A 274 3.13 1.84 -1.64
N ARG A 275 2.68 2.22 -0.44
CA ARG A 275 1.43 1.74 0.18
C ARG A 275 0.43 2.86 0.38
N ASN A 276 -0.86 2.52 0.30
CA ASN A 276 -1.93 3.50 0.38
C ASN A 276 -2.17 3.97 1.83
N PRO A 277 -2.27 5.29 2.08
CA PRO A 277 -2.43 5.83 3.43
C PRO A 277 -3.77 5.50 4.07
N TYR A 278 -4.80 5.14 3.29
CA TYR A 278 -6.11 4.72 3.82
C TYR A 278 -6.12 3.23 4.21
N ASP A 279 -5.37 2.39 3.49
CA ASP A 279 -5.26 0.96 3.74
C ASP A 279 -3.94 0.43 3.14
N LEU A 280 -2.97 0.09 4.00
CA LEU A 280 -1.63 -0.35 3.61
C LEU A 280 -1.61 -1.64 2.75
N SER A 281 -2.73 -2.36 2.66
CA SER A 281 -2.89 -3.55 1.80
C SER A 281 -3.30 -3.20 0.36
N ARG A 282 -3.66 -1.95 0.08
CA ARG A 282 -4.17 -1.49 -1.22
C ARG A 282 -3.11 -0.83 -2.07
N ILE A 283 -3.39 -0.82 -3.37
CA ILE A 283 -2.61 -0.10 -4.38
C ILE A 283 -2.70 1.41 -4.18
N VAL A 284 -1.64 2.11 -4.54
CA VAL A 284 -1.61 3.59 -4.57
C VAL A 284 -1.84 4.14 -5.97
N GLY A 285 -1.94 3.28 -6.96
CA GLY A 285 -1.93 3.71 -8.34
C GLY A 285 -0.52 3.98 -8.85
N GLY A 286 -0.44 4.33 -10.12
CA GLY A 286 0.84 4.60 -10.74
C GLY A 286 0.69 5.31 -12.07
N SER A 287 1.74 5.96 -12.54
CA SER A 287 3.09 5.92 -11.97
C SER A 287 3.44 6.98 -10.94
N SER A 288 2.53 7.92 -10.61
CA SER A 288 2.77 8.97 -9.60
C SER A 288 2.19 8.58 -8.22
N GLY A 289 2.25 7.30 -7.84
CA GLY A 289 1.67 6.79 -6.60
C GLY A 289 2.41 7.25 -5.34
N GLY A 290 3.71 7.54 -5.43
CA GLY A 290 4.46 8.21 -4.35
C GLY A 290 3.85 9.57 -4.00
N GLU A 291 3.64 10.44 -5.00
CA GLU A 291 2.95 11.72 -4.84
C GLU A 291 1.54 11.55 -4.28
N GLY A 292 0.73 10.67 -4.89
CA GLY A 292 -0.64 10.42 -4.41
C GLY A 292 -0.67 9.98 -2.95
N SER A 293 0.22 9.06 -2.57
CA SER A 293 0.31 8.53 -1.20
C SER A 293 0.77 9.58 -0.19
N ILE A 294 1.82 10.36 -0.50
CA ILE A 294 2.37 11.31 0.48
C ILE A 294 1.43 12.50 0.67
N ILE A 295 0.80 12.99 -0.40
CA ILE A 295 -0.20 14.06 -0.33
C ILE A 295 -1.47 13.56 0.38
N GLY A 296 -1.93 12.34 0.06
CA GLY A 296 -3.12 11.74 0.68
C GLY A 296 -2.93 11.40 2.16
N SER A 297 -1.71 11.05 2.58
CA SER A 297 -1.36 10.87 4.00
C SER A 297 -1.37 12.16 4.79
N GLY A 298 -1.20 13.26 4.08
CA GLY A 298 -1.21 14.57 4.63
C GLY A 298 0.17 15.20 4.85
N ALA A 299 1.22 14.56 4.37
CA ALA A 299 2.60 14.96 4.62
C ALA A 299 3.17 15.93 3.57
N SER A 300 2.48 16.13 2.44
CA SER A 300 2.76 17.18 1.46
C SER A 300 1.46 17.92 1.08
N PRO A 301 1.46 19.25 0.86
CA PRO A 301 0.27 19.97 0.40
C PRO A 301 0.01 19.75 -1.11
N PHE A 302 1.09 19.65 -1.90
CA PHE A 302 1.04 19.37 -3.33
C PHE A 302 2.36 18.77 -3.82
N GLY A 303 2.35 18.27 -5.06
CA GLY A 303 3.56 17.91 -5.76
C GLY A 303 3.34 17.71 -7.25
N VAL A 304 4.42 17.30 -7.93
CA VAL A 304 4.47 17.23 -9.40
C VAL A 304 4.46 15.78 -9.87
N GLY A 305 3.53 15.45 -10.76
CA GLY A 305 3.41 14.14 -11.39
C GLY A 305 3.43 14.21 -12.92
N SER A 306 3.38 13.03 -13.53
CA SER A 306 3.26 12.87 -14.98
C SER A 306 2.19 11.84 -15.33
N ASP A 307 1.51 12.04 -16.45
CA ASP A 307 0.36 11.24 -16.90
C ASP A 307 0.35 11.10 -18.42
N ILE A 308 0.45 9.84 -18.85
CA ILE A 308 0.24 9.42 -20.24
C ILE A 308 -1.07 8.61 -20.39
N GLY A 309 -1.35 7.72 -19.43
CA GLY A 309 -2.46 6.78 -19.46
C GLY A 309 -3.25 6.71 -18.14
N GLY A 310 -3.18 7.76 -17.32
CA GLY A 310 -3.81 7.84 -16.00
C GLY A 310 -2.84 8.06 -14.85
N SER A 311 -1.56 8.33 -15.12
CA SER A 311 -0.52 8.32 -14.09
C SER A 311 -0.54 9.47 -13.08
N ILE A 312 -1.38 10.48 -13.26
CA ILE A 312 -1.74 11.48 -12.23
C ILE A 312 -3.13 11.12 -11.68
N ARG A 313 -4.09 10.87 -12.58
CA ARG A 313 -5.51 10.69 -12.22
C ARG A 313 -5.78 9.43 -11.39
N MET A 314 -5.09 8.32 -11.67
CA MET A 314 -5.23 7.06 -10.95
C MET A 314 -4.65 7.15 -9.52
N PRO A 315 -3.40 7.64 -9.32
CA PRO A 315 -2.94 7.96 -7.97
C PRO A 315 -3.83 8.95 -7.22
N ALA A 316 -4.34 9.99 -7.88
CA ALA A 316 -5.25 10.93 -7.26
C ALA A 316 -6.52 10.24 -6.74
N PHE A 317 -7.14 9.42 -7.59
CA PHE A 317 -8.33 8.65 -7.25
C PHE A 317 -8.12 7.67 -6.09
N PHE A 318 -7.05 6.85 -6.13
CA PHE A 318 -6.83 5.83 -5.11
C PHE A 318 -6.42 6.39 -3.75
N ASN A 319 -5.77 7.56 -3.72
CA ASN A 319 -5.29 8.18 -2.48
C ASN A 319 -6.15 9.37 -2.04
N GLY A 320 -7.36 9.54 -2.59
CA GLY A 320 -8.30 10.56 -2.13
C GLY A 320 -7.81 12.00 -2.26
N VAL A 321 -6.97 12.29 -3.26
CA VAL A 321 -6.44 13.63 -3.55
C VAL A 321 -6.91 14.10 -4.92
N PHE A 322 -6.61 15.37 -5.23
CA PHE A 322 -6.91 15.95 -6.53
C PHE A 322 -5.68 15.85 -7.43
N GLY A 323 -5.89 15.58 -8.71
CA GLY A 323 -4.81 15.54 -9.69
C GLY A 323 -5.34 15.96 -11.04
N HIS A 324 -4.62 16.86 -11.71
CA HIS A 324 -5.01 17.36 -13.02
C HIS A 324 -4.02 16.87 -14.07
N LYS A 325 -4.56 16.26 -15.13
CA LYS A 325 -3.84 15.98 -16.37
C LYS A 325 -4.21 17.07 -17.37
N PRO A 326 -3.34 18.06 -17.63
CA PRO A 326 -3.65 19.13 -18.56
C PRO A 326 -3.78 18.64 -20.01
N SER A 327 -4.14 19.57 -20.89
CA SER A 327 -4.02 19.40 -22.34
C SER A 327 -2.57 19.09 -22.73
N GLY A 328 -2.39 18.23 -23.73
CA GLY A 328 -1.06 17.91 -24.27
C GLY A 328 -0.34 19.16 -24.76
N GLY A 329 0.93 19.31 -24.41
CA GLY A 329 1.76 20.45 -24.79
C GLY A 329 1.62 21.72 -23.94
N LEU A 330 0.82 21.71 -22.86
CA LEU A 330 0.66 22.89 -22.00
C LEU A 330 1.82 23.08 -21.01
N ILE A 331 2.35 21.96 -20.50
CA ILE A 331 3.43 21.92 -19.51
C ILE A 331 4.54 21.01 -20.08
N PRO A 332 5.79 21.48 -20.13
CA PRO A 332 6.90 20.72 -20.71
C PRO A 332 7.26 19.50 -19.86
N GLY A 333 7.76 18.46 -20.53
CA GLY A 333 8.34 17.25 -19.95
C GLY A 333 9.87 17.30 -19.84
N THR A 334 10.52 18.42 -20.16
CA THR A 334 11.98 18.60 -20.08
C THR A 334 12.52 18.25 -18.70
N GLY A 335 13.59 17.45 -18.68
CA GLY A 335 14.18 16.90 -17.45
C GLY A 335 13.42 15.72 -16.84
N GLN A 336 12.43 15.15 -17.52
CA GLN A 336 11.79 13.89 -17.13
C GLN A 336 12.49 12.67 -17.74
N TYR A 337 12.65 11.58 -16.98
CA TYR A 337 13.05 10.27 -17.47
C TYR A 337 11.95 9.20 -17.21
N PRO A 338 11.63 8.31 -18.17
CA PRO A 338 12.12 8.29 -19.54
C PRO A 338 11.65 9.50 -20.34
N VAL A 339 12.48 9.92 -21.29
CA VAL A 339 12.13 10.96 -22.25
C VAL A 339 11.09 10.38 -23.22
N ALA A 340 9.96 11.07 -23.39
CA ALA A 340 8.97 10.66 -24.38
C ALA A 340 9.47 10.98 -25.79
N GLY A 341 9.14 10.12 -26.74
CA GLY A 341 9.44 10.33 -28.15
C GLY A 341 8.28 9.93 -29.05
N GLY A 342 8.28 10.43 -30.28
CA GLY A 342 7.29 10.10 -31.30
C GLY A 342 5.86 10.37 -30.84
N VAL A 343 4.97 9.39 -31.03
CA VAL A 343 3.54 9.53 -30.72
C VAL A 343 3.28 9.70 -29.22
N ALA A 344 4.17 9.25 -28.33
CA ALA A 344 3.98 9.34 -26.88
C ALA A 344 3.99 10.80 -26.38
N LEU A 345 4.73 11.71 -27.05
CA LEU A 345 4.77 13.14 -26.72
C LEU A 345 3.39 13.78 -26.73
N LYS A 346 2.47 13.29 -27.57
CA LYS A 346 1.09 13.83 -27.66
C LYS A 346 0.23 13.49 -26.44
N TYR A 347 0.61 12.47 -25.68
CA TYR A 347 -0.20 11.92 -24.59
C TYR A 347 0.42 12.17 -23.22
N LEU A 348 1.76 12.15 -23.13
CA LEU A 348 2.46 12.45 -21.90
C LEU A 348 2.25 13.92 -21.54
N THR A 349 1.85 14.15 -20.30
CA THR A 349 1.67 15.48 -19.73
C THR A 349 2.21 15.52 -18.32
N THR A 350 2.83 16.64 -17.97
CA THR A 350 3.18 16.99 -16.59
C THR A 350 1.96 17.66 -15.94
N GLY A 351 1.78 17.50 -14.63
CA GLY A 351 0.70 18.19 -13.93
C GLY A 351 0.74 18.03 -12.41
N PRO A 352 -0.07 18.83 -11.68
CA PRO A 352 -0.07 18.82 -10.24
C PRO A 352 -0.91 17.68 -9.66
N LEU A 353 -0.49 17.20 -8.49
CA LEU A 353 -1.33 16.55 -7.49
C LEU A 353 -1.40 17.46 -6.26
N CYS A 354 -2.56 17.60 -5.65
CA CYS A 354 -2.75 18.45 -4.47
C CYS A 354 -3.87 17.97 -3.59
N ARG A 355 -3.87 18.42 -2.32
CA ARG A 355 -4.91 18.05 -1.36
C ARG A 355 -6.23 18.79 -1.57
N LYS A 356 -6.17 20.00 -2.11
CA LYS A 356 -7.33 20.88 -2.27
C LYS A 356 -7.53 21.20 -3.73
N ALA A 357 -8.74 20.99 -4.23
CA ALA A 357 -9.09 21.22 -5.63
C ALA A 357 -8.79 22.67 -6.09
N GLU A 358 -8.89 23.65 -5.19
CA GLU A 358 -8.60 25.05 -5.46
C GLU A 358 -7.15 25.30 -5.91
N ASP A 359 -6.20 24.42 -5.57
CA ASP A 359 -4.81 24.53 -6.01
C ASP A 359 -4.59 24.05 -7.44
N LEU A 360 -5.50 23.27 -8.04
CA LEU A 360 -5.24 22.63 -9.34
C LEU A 360 -4.99 23.65 -10.46
N ALA A 361 -5.85 24.66 -10.56
CA ALA A 361 -5.72 25.69 -11.59
C ALA A 361 -4.48 26.55 -11.33
N PHE A 362 -4.32 27.02 -10.09
CA PHE A 362 -3.19 27.83 -9.66
C PHE A 362 -1.83 27.17 -9.91
N LEU A 363 -1.67 25.91 -9.50
CA LEU A 363 -0.43 25.15 -9.72
C LEU A 363 -0.19 24.89 -11.21
N SER A 364 -1.25 24.61 -11.99
CA SER A 364 -1.10 24.41 -13.44
C SER A 364 -0.62 25.69 -14.14
N THR A 365 -1.11 26.85 -13.73
CA THR A 365 -0.67 28.16 -14.25
C THR A 365 0.80 28.44 -13.96
N ILE A 366 1.30 28.07 -12.79
CA ILE A 366 2.73 28.20 -12.46
C ILE A 366 3.60 27.30 -13.34
N MET A 367 3.10 26.12 -13.68
CA MET A 367 3.86 25.10 -14.40
C MET A 367 3.82 25.28 -15.93
N MET A 368 2.82 25.96 -16.50
CA MET A 368 2.58 26.02 -17.95
C MET A 368 3.53 26.95 -18.73
N GLY A 369 3.55 26.76 -20.05
CA GLY A 369 4.27 27.60 -21.01
C GLY A 369 5.44 26.89 -21.68
N PRO A 370 5.83 27.27 -22.90
CA PRO A 370 6.98 26.69 -23.60
C PRO A 370 8.29 26.97 -22.86
N ASP A 371 9.28 26.10 -23.06
CA ASP A 371 10.62 26.23 -22.44
C ASP A 371 11.76 26.17 -23.46
N GLU A 372 11.42 26.24 -24.75
CA GLU A 372 12.33 26.19 -25.90
C GLU A 372 13.16 24.89 -26.00
N GLN A 373 12.86 23.87 -25.19
CA GLN A 373 13.56 22.58 -25.16
C GLN A 373 12.63 21.41 -25.47
N ASP A 374 11.40 21.43 -24.97
CA ASP A 374 10.37 20.44 -25.30
C ASP A 374 9.61 20.87 -26.55
N GLU A 375 9.93 20.25 -27.69
CA GLU A 375 9.23 20.46 -28.97
C GLU A 375 7.72 20.13 -28.89
N GLY A 376 7.30 19.32 -27.92
CA GLY A 376 5.91 19.00 -27.67
C GLY A 376 5.16 20.09 -26.89
N CYS A 377 5.87 21.02 -26.23
CA CYS A 377 5.28 22.11 -25.50
C CYS A 377 5.04 23.31 -26.41
N VAL A 378 3.80 23.78 -26.47
CA VAL A 378 3.38 24.87 -27.37
C VAL A 378 2.83 26.04 -26.59
N GLU A 379 2.93 27.23 -27.16
CA GLU A 379 2.22 28.39 -26.66
C GLU A 379 0.72 28.20 -26.91
N PHE A 380 -0.09 28.29 -25.86
CA PHE A 380 -1.54 28.25 -25.98
C PHE A 380 -2.06 29.69 -26.12
N PRO A 381 -2.95 29.97 -27.08
CA PRO A 381 -3.55 31.30 -27.22
C PRO A 381 -4.34 31.66 -25.95
N GLU A 382 -4.26 32.94 -25.56
CA GLU A 382 -4.92 33.53 -24.38
C GLU A 382 -6.43 33.27 -24.29
#